data_AF-A0A0B5H199-F1
#
_entry.id   AF-A0A0B5H199-F1
#
_cell.length_a   1.000
_cell.length_b   1.000
_cell.length_c   1.000
_cell.angle_alpha   90.00
_cell.angle_beta   90.00
_cell.angle_gamma   90.00
#
_symmetry.space_group_name_H-M   'P 1'
#
loop_
_entity.id
_entity.type
_entity.pdbx_description
1 polymer ?
#
loop_
_entity_poly.entity_id
_entity_poly.type
_entity_poly.pdbx_seq_one_letter_code
_entity_poly.pdbx_strand_id
1 'polypeptide(L)'
;MSGEEVSEQTDLEAAIQQNPEAVAEFVEHLDAVNELLDVLSLGESALSDEMVRELSATGSTLAESADGLATDETVSLAETVGENGDELQDALETLLALQRSGTLDELAELAEVGSLATAALDDEMVTSLAGTGAALGEVAQTAADDDTRDGIETLLAGLGEAEREPAEPVGPVGLLRGLRDPDVQYGLGYLLALAGAVGRERAEEKTE
;
A
#
# COMPACT_ATOMS: atom_id res chain seq x y z
N MET A 1 40.46 32.04 -79.63
CA MET A 1 39.44 31.75 -78.61
C MET A 1 38.03 31.65 -79.20
N SER A 2 37.74 32.26 -80.35
CA SER A 2 36.41 32.26 -80.98
C SER A 2 35.94 30.95 -81.65
N GLY A 3 36.79 29.92 -81.72
CA GLY A 3 36.45 28.66 -82.42
C GLY A 3 35.91 27.56 -81.50
N GLU A 4 36.30 27.59 -80.22
CA GLU A 4 35.93 26.58 -79.22
C GLU A 4 34.54 26.89 -78.62
N GLU A 5 34.26 28.17 -78.35
CA GLU A 5 32.93 28.63 -77.89
C GLU A 5 31.81 28.34 -78.91
N VAL A 6 32.14 28.36 -80.21
CA VAL A 6 31.18 28.05 -81.28
C VAL A 6 30.91 26.55 -81.36
N SER A 7 31.91 25.69 -81.14
CA SER A 7 31.68 24.24 -81.11
C SER A 7 30.86 23.81 -79.90
N GLU A 8 31.13 24.39 -78.73
CA GLU A 8 30.37 24.11 -77.51
C GLU A 8 28.90 24.55 -77.62
N GLN A 9 28.63 25.69 -78.25
CA GLN A 9 27.26 26.13 -78.53
C GLN A 9 26.53 25.17 -79.49
N THR A 10 27.19 24.70 -80.55
CA THR A 10 26.58 23.75 -81.49
C THR A 10 26.34 22.38 -80.86
N ASP A 11 27.21 21.92 -79.97
CA ASP A 11 27.05 20.64 -79.27
C ASP A 11 25.90 20.71 -78.25
N LEU A 12 25.77 21.84 -77.53
CA LEU A 12 24.64 22.09 -76.64
C LEU A 12 23.31 22.18 -77.40
N GLU A 13 23.29 22.87 -78.54
CA GLU A 13 22.09 22.98 -79.39
C GLU A 13 21.64 21.62 -79.92
N ALA A 14 22.59 20.76 -80.30
CA ALA A 14 22.31 19.38 -80.70
C ALA A 14 21.78 18.52 -79.54
N ALA A 15 22.27 18.73 -78.31
CA ALA A 15 21.80 18.03 -77.12
C ALA A 15 20.38 18.49 -76.70
N ILE A 16 20.08 19.78 -76.84
CA ILE A 16 18.75 20.36 -76.58
C ILE A 16 17.72 19.82 -77.58
N GLN A 17 18.06 19.74 -78.88
CA GLN A 17 17.16 19.19 -79.89
C GLN A 17 16.82 17.71 -79.67
N GLN A 18 17.70 16.96 -79.01
CA GLN A 18 17.48 15.55 -78.70
C GLN A 18 16.54 15.34 -77.50
N ASN A 19 16.46 16.30 -76.57
CA ASN A 19 15.66 16.17 -75.34
C ASN A 19 15.01 17.52 -74.94
N PRO A 20 14.10 18.07 -75.76
CA PRO A 20 13.52 19.38 -75.49
C PRO A 20 12.64 19.40 -74.23
N GLU A 21 11.98 18.29 -73.90
CA GLU A 21 11.12 18.18 -72.71
C GLU A 21 11.94 18.27 -71.41
N ALA A 22 13.10 17.61 -71.35
CA ALA A 22 13.98 17.63 -70.18
C ALA A 22 14.59 19.02 -69.95
N VAL A 23 14.86 19.77 -71.03
CA VAL A 23 15.36 21.15 -70.94
C VAL A 23 14.24 22.09 -70.47
N ALA A 24 13.01 21.92 -70.96
CA ALA A 24 11.87 22.70 -70.51
C ALA A 24 11.59 22.47 -69.01
N GLU A 25 11.61 21.21 -68.57
CA GLU A 25 11.46 20.84 -67.16
C GLU A 25 12.59 21.43 -66.30
N PHE A 26 13.83 21.43 -66.79
CA PHE A 26 14.95 22.06 -66.08
C PHE A 26 14.81 23.59 -65.95
N VAL A 27 14.34 24.26 -66.99
CA VAL A 27 14.07 25.71 -66.95
C VAL A 27 12.93 26.03 -65.98
N GLU A 28 11.87 25.23 -65.96
CA GLU A 28 10.76 25.37 -65.00
C GLU A 28 11.25 25.17 -63.55
N HIS A 29 12.13 24.20 -63.32
CA HIS A 29 12.80 24.04 -62.04
C HIS A 29 13.69 25.22 -61.66
N LEU A 30 14.39 25.84 -62.62
CA LEU A 30 15.20 27.04 -62.37
C LEU A 30 14.36 28.26 -62.04
N ASP A 31 13.21 28.45 -62.69
CA ASP A 31 12.28 29.53 -62.35
C ASP A 31 11.69 29.35 -60.95
N ALA A 32 11.32 28.12 -60.57
CA ALA A 32 10.87 27.81 -59.21
C ALA A 32 11.95 28.08 -58.15
N VAL A 33 13.23 27.85 -58.48
CA VAL A 33 14.36 28.18 -57.59
C VAL A 33 14.53 29.70 -57.48
N ASN A 34 14.42 30.46 -58.58
CA ASN A 34 14.51 31.92 -58.52
C ASN A 34 13.36 32.53 -57.71
N GLU A 35 12.13 32.01 -57.86
CA GLU A 35 10.98 32.44 -57.05
C GLU A 35 11.20 32.15 -55.55
N LEU A 36 11.79 30.99 -55.21
CA LEU A 36 12.17 30.69 -53.84
C LEU A 36 13.23 31.65 -53.31
N LEU A 37 14.23 32.01 -54.11
CA LEU A 37 15.27 32.98 -53.73
C LEU A 37 14.68 34.38 -53.51
N ASP A 38 13.71 34.78 -54.32
CA ASP A 38 13.00 36.06 -54.16
C ASP A 38 12.16 36.07 -52.86
N VAL A 39 11.47 34.97 -52.56
CA VAL A 39 10.71 34.80 -51.30
C VAL A 39 11.65 34.77 -50.09
N LEU A 40 12.82 34.12 -50.20
CA LEU A 40 13.81 34.10 -49.12
C LEU A 40 14.44 35.48 -48.91
N SER A 41 14.75 36.22 -49.97
CA SER A 41 15.24 37.60 -49.87
C SER A 41 14.20 38.54 -49.26
N LEU A 42 12.91 38.33 -49.60
CA LEU A 42 11.78 39.02 -48.97
C LEU A 42 11.64 38.62 -47.49
N GLY A 43 11.83 37.35 -47.16
CA GLY A 43 11.82 36.81 -45.79
C GLY A 43 12.97 37.33 -44.94
N GLU A 44 14.16 37.48 -45.52
CA GLU A 44 15.35 38.04 -44.86
C GLU A 44 15.18 39.55 -44.59
N SER A 45 14.53 40.27 -45.50
CA SER A 45 14.12 41.66 -45.26
C SER A 45 12.93 41.78 -44.29
N ALA A 46 12.12 40.73 -44.19
CA ALA A 46 10.98 40.63 -43.29
C ALA A 46 11.34 40.09 -41.91
N LEU A 47 12.60 39.68 -41.66
CA LEU A 47 13.22 39.59 -40.33
C LEU A 47 13.22 40.98 -39.69
N SER A 48 12.02 41.38 -39.31
CA SER A 48 11.66 42.72 -38.88
C SER A 48 12.20 42.97 -37.48
N ASP A 49 12.46 44.24 -37.19
CA ASP A 49 12.71 44.75 -35.83
C ASP A 49 11.68 44.24 -34.80
N GLU A 50 10.47 43.88 -35.26
CA GLU A 50 9.43 43.27 -34.45
C GLU A 50 9.78 41.84 -34.04
N MET A 51 10.21 40.98 -34.96
CA MET A 51 10.69 39.64 -34.61
C MET A 51 11.93 39.69 -33.71
N VAL A 52 12.82 40.68 -33.90
CA VAL A 52 13.97 40.90 -33.00
C VAL A 52 13.51 41.32 -31.61
N ARG A 53 12.48 42.17 -31.50
CA ARG A 53 11.88 42.55 -30.21
C ARG A 53 11.16 41.40 -29.53
N GLU A 54 10.37 40.61 -30.27
CA GLU A 54 9.66 39.44 -29.75
C GLU A 54 10.64 38.38 -29.24
N LEU A 55 11.70 38.12 -30.00
CA LEU A 55 12.78 37.20 -29.60
C LEU A 55 13.56 37.74 -28.40
N SER A 56 13.81 39.06 -28.36
CA SER A 56 14.46 39.70 -27.20
C SER A 56 13.58 39.66 -25.96
N ALA A 57 12.27 39.85 -26.10
CA ALA A 57 11.30 39.76 -25.02
C ALA A 57 11.19 38.32 -24.51
N THR A 58 11.06 37.35 -25.41
CA THR A 58 11.06 35.92 -25.07
C THR A 58 12.37 35.50 -24.43
N GLY A 59 13.50 35.97 -24.95
CA GLY A 59 14.83 35.74 -24.39
C GLY A 59 14.99 36.36 -23.00
N SER A 60 14.45 37.56 -22.77
CA SER A 60 14.46 38.21 -21.45
C SER A 60 13.57 37.48 -20.46
N THR A 61 12.36 37.07 -20.84
CA THR A 61 11.47 36.26 -20.00
C THR A 61 12.09 34.90 -19.68
N LEU A 62 12.77 34.28 -20.64
CA LEU A 62 13.48 33.03 -20.44
C LEU A 62 14.69 33.21 -19.52
N ALA A 63 15.47 34.29 -19.68
CA ALA A 63 16.61 34.60 -18.82
C ALA A 63 16.17 34.90 -17.37
N GLU A 64 15.08 35.65 -17.20
CA GLU A 64 14.51 35.95 -15.89
C GLU A 64 13.88 34.70 -15.23
N SER A 65 13.28 33.81 -16.03
CA SER A 65 12.81 32.50 -15.55
C SER A 65 13.97 31.55 -15.22
N ALA A 66 15.07 31.62 -15.98
CA ALA A 66 16.27 30.83 -15.74
C ALA A 66 16.97 31.26 -14.44
N ASP A 67 17.02 32.57 -14.15
CA ASP A 67 17.53 33.08 -12.88
C ASP A 67 16.66 32.60 -11.69
N GLY A 68 15.33 32.53 -11.88
CA GLY A 68 14.41 31.95 -10.91
C GLY A 68 14.52 30.42 -10.72
N LEU A 69 15.12 29.70 -11.68
CA LEU A 69 15.40 28.26 -11.60
C LEU A 69 16.84 27.95 -11.21
N ALA A 70 17.76 28.90 -11.37
CA ALA A 70 19.17 28.80 -11.02
C ALA A 70 19.43 29.29 -9.59
N THR A 71 18.47 29.09 -8.69
CA THR A 71 18.69 29.35 -7.26
C THR A 71 19.70 28.36 -6.70
N ASP A 72 20.44 28.76 -5.66
CA ASP A 72 21.42 27.91 -4.99
C ASP A 72 20.77 26.60 -4.49
N GLU A 73 19.51 26.63 -4.04
CA GLU A 73 18.75 25.44 -3.65
C GLU A 73 18.48 24.49 -4.83
N THR A 74 18.14 25.02 -6.01
CA THR A 74 17.84 24.19 -7.18
C THR A 74 19.12 23.59 -7.77
N VAL A 75 20.22 24.34 -7.74
CA VAL A 75 21.55 23.84 -8.12
C VAL A 75 21.99 22.74 -7.17
N SER A 76 21.85 22.94 -5.85
CA SER A 76 22.18 21.93 -4.84
C SER A 76 21.30 20.68 -4.95
N LEU A 77 20.00 20.84 -5.24
CA LEU A 77 19.10 19.72 -5.51
C LEU A 77 19.50 18.98 -6.79
N ALA A 78 19.85 19.69 -7.86
CA ALA A 78 20.29 19.11 -9.13
C ALA A 78 21.64 18.37 -8.98
N GLU A 79 22.58 18.91 -8.20
CA GLU A 79 23.80 18.20 -7.80
C GLU A 79 23.45 16.94 -7.03
N THR A 80 22.61 17.02 -5.99
CA THR A 80 22.21 15.85 -5.20
C THR A 80 21.53 14.79 -6.06
N VAL A 81 20.61 15.17 -6.95
CA VAL A 81 19.92 14.24 -7.86
C VAL A 81 20.90 13.65 -8.88
N GLY A 82 21.82 14.44 -9.42
CA GLY A 82 22.84 13.97 -10.36
C GLY A 82 23.85 13.03 -9.72
N GLU A 83 24.30 13.34 -8.50
CA GLU A 83 25.21 12.51 -7.70
C GLU A 83 24.59 11.16 -7.34
N ASN A 84 23.27 11.10 -7.15
CA ASN A 84 22.52 9.87 -6.84
C ASN A 84 21.80 9.29 -8.08
N GLY A 85 22.16 9.73 -9.29
CA GLY A 85 21.44 9.40 -10.52
C GLY A 85 21.42 7.91 -10.82
N ASP A 86 22.56 7.23 -10.62
CA ASP A 86 22.69 5.79 -10.84
C ASP A 86 21.84 5.00 -9.83
N GLU A 87 21.89 5.34 -8.54
CA GLU A 87 21.06 4.70 -7.52
C GLU A 87 19.56 4.95 -7.72
N LEU A 88 19.18 6.16 -8.13
CA LEU A 88 17.79 6.49 -8.46
C LEU A 88 17.30 5.69 -9.67
N GLN A 89 18.14 5.53 -10.69
CA GLN A 89 17.82 4.71 -11.86
C GLN A 89 17.60 3.24 -11.45
N ASP A 90 18.50 2.67 -10.65
CA ASP A 90 18.36 1.30 -10.14
C ASP A 90 17.10 1.11 -9.29
N ALA A 91 16.77 2.09 -8.45
CA ALA A 91 15.54 2.09 -7.67
C ALA A 91 14.29 2.12 -8.57
N LEU A 92 14.30 2.96 -9.62
CA LEU A 92 13.20 3.04 -10.58
C LEU A 92 13.07 1.78 -11.42
N GLU A 93 14.17 1.16 -11.85
CA GLU A 93 14.15 -0.14 -12.52
C GLU A 93 13.58 -1.23 -11.62
N THR A 94 13.94 -1.22 -10.34
CA THR A 94 13.37 -2.14 -9.35
C THR A 94 11.87 -1.93 -9.19
N LEU A 95 11.40 -0.69 -9.07
CA LEU A 95 9.97 -0.37 -9.01
C LEU A 95 9.23 -0.79 -10.28
N LEU A 96 9.83 -0.56 -11.46
CA LEU A 96 9.26 -1.01 -12.74
C LEU A 96 9.21 -2.53 -12.85
N ALA A 97 10.22 -3.24 -12.33
CA ALA A 97 10.21 -4.69 -12.28
C ALA A 97 9.09 -5.21 -11.36
N LEU A 98 8.92 -4.61 -10.18
CA LEU A 98 7.84 -4.93 -9.24
C LEU A 98 6.45 -4.61 -9.79
N GLN A 99 6.30 -3.53 -10.57
CA GLN A 99 5.05 -3.19 -11.25
C GLN A 99 4.75 -4.19 -12.37
N ARG A 100 5.76 -4.57 -13.15
CA ARG A 100 5.60 -5.54 -14.24
C ARG A 100 5.32 -6.95 -13.74
N SER A 101 5.86 -7.33 -12.59
CA SER A 101 5.56 -8.63 -11.96
C SER A 101 4.20 -8.67 -11.27
N GLY A 102 3.53 -7.52 -11.10
CA GLY A 102 2.28 -7.41 -10.33
C GLY A 102 2.47 -7.38 -8.82
N THR A 103 3.72 -7.41 -8.33
CA THR A 103 4.03 -7.44 -6.90
C THR A 103 3.64 -6.13 -6.20
N LEU A 104 3.69 -5.00 -6.92
CA LEU A 104 3.17 -3.74 -6.39
C LEU A 104 1.65 -3.78 -6.16
N ASP A 105 0.90 -4.45 -7.03
CA ASP A 105 -0.55 -4.64 -6.88
C ASP A 105 -0.87 -5.58 -5.70
N GLU A 106 -0.10 -6.67 -5.55
CA GLU A 106 -0.21 -7.59 -4.40
C GLU A 106 0.08 -6.88 -3.06
N LEU A 107 1.08 -5.99 -3.02
CA LEU A 107 1.39 -5.19 -1.84
C LEU A 107 0.28 -4.18 -1.51
N ALA A 108 -0.34 -3.59 -2.53
CA ALA A 108 -1.49 -2.70 -2.36
C ALA A 108 -2.71 -3.47 -1.81
N GLU A 109 -2.99 -4.66 -2.34
CA GLU A 109 -4.05 -5.54 -1.85
C GLU A 109 -3.79 -5.96 -0.39
N LEU A 110 -2.55 -6.32 -0.05
CA LEU A 110 -2.17 -6.64 1.33
C LEU A 110 -2.35 -5.44 2.27
N ALA A 111 -2.03 -4.23 1.83
CA ALA A 111 -2.24 -3.01 2.62
C ALA A 111 -3.73 -2.75 2.88
N GLU A 112 -4.59 -3.02 1.90
CA GLU A 112 -6.04 -2.91 2.03
C GLU A 112 -6.60 -3.96 3.00
N VAL A 113 -6.17 -5.23 2.88
CA VAL A 113 -6.51 -6.29 3.84
C VAL A 113 -5.99 -5.97 5.25
N GLY A 114 -4.78 -5.43 5.37
CA GLY A 114 -4.21 -4.99 6.64
C GLY A 114 -5.01 -3.85 7.28
N SER A 115 -5.49 -2.91 6.47
CA SER A 115 -6.39 -1.84 6.92
C SER A 115 -7.74 -2.40 7.38
N LEU A 116 -8.33 -3.35 6.66
CA LEU A 116 -9.55 -4.04 7.07
C LEU A 116 -9.36 -4.90 8.32
N ALA A 117 -8.20 -5.54 8.49
CA ALA A 117 -7.86 -6.29 9.69
C ALA A 117 -7.65 -5.36 10.90
N THR A 118 -7.05 -4.19 10.67
CA THR A 118 -6.88 -3.15 11.70
C THR A 118 -8.22 -2.54 12.09
N ALA A 119 -9.12 -2.32 11.13
CA ALA A 119 -10.50 -1.90 11.38
C ALA A 119 -11.34 -3.03 12.01
N ALA A 120 -11.10 -4.30 11.68
CA ALA A 120 -11.75 -5.39 12.40
C ALA A 120 -11.28 -5.47 13.87
N LEU A 121 -10.08 -5.00 14.16
CA LEU A 121 -9.56 -4.79 15.52
C LEU A 121 -10.00 -3.44 16.15
N ASP A 122 -11.08 -2.83 15.64
CA ASP A 122 -11.65 -1.59 16.17
C ASP A 122 -12.23 -1.73 17.59
N ASP A 123 -12.67 -0.59 18.14
CA ASP A 123 -13.24 -0.40 19.49
C ASP A 123 -14.29 -1.44 19.91
N GLU A 124 -14.99 -2.09 18.98
CA GLU A 124 -15.95 -3.18 19.28
C GLU A 124 -15.24 -4.45 19.78
N MET A 125 -14.14 -4.85 19.14
CA MET A 125 -13.32 -5.97 19.62
C MET A 125 -12.62 -5.63 20.94
N VAL A 126 -12.17 -4.38 21.10
CA VAL A 126 -11.63 -3.88 22.38
C VAL A 126 -12.70 -3.92 23.47
N THR A 127 -13.93 -3.51 23.16
CA THR A 127 -15.07 -3.55 24.09
C THR A 127 -15.45 -5.00 24.44
N SER A 128 -15.48 -5.89 23.45
CA SER A 128 -15.76 -7.32 23.67
C SER A 128 -14.65 -8.00 24.48
N LEU A 129 -13.38 -7.68 24.24
CA LEU A 129 -12.25 -8.17 25.00
C LEU A 129 -12.26 -7.60 26.43
N ALA A 130 -12.55 -6.31 26.60
CA ALA A 130 -12.68 -5.68 27.90
C ALA A 130 -13.87 -6.27 28.69
N GLY A 131 -15.00 -6.54 28.03
CA GLY A 131 -16.16 -7.20 28.64
C GLY A 131 -15.85 -8.64 29.05
N THR A 132 -15.14 -9.40 28.21
CA THR A 132 -14.69 -10.75 28.55
C THR A 132 -13.64 -10.73 29.66
N GLY A 133 -12.73 -9.76 29.65
CA GLY A 133 -11.72 -9.54 30.68
C GLY A 133 -12.33 -9.14 32.02
N ALA A 134 -13.39 -8.32 32.01
CA ALA A 134 -14.16 -7.97 33.20
C ALA A 134 -14.88 -9.20 33.76
N ALA A 135 -15.58 -9.97 32.92
CA ALA A 135 -16.25 -11.20 33.33
C ALA A 135 -15.26 -12.24 33.90
N LEU A 136 -14.11 -12.42 33.27
CA LEU A 136 -13.04 -13.28 33.78
C LEU A 136 -12.42 -12.75 35.07
N GLY A 137 -12.27 -11.42 35.19
CA GLY A 137 -11.78 -10.75 36.40
C GLY A 137 -12.73 -10.93 37.58
N GLU A 138 -14.03 -10.84 37.35
CA GLU A 138 -15.06 -11.10 38.36
C GLU A 138 -15.02 -12.56 38.85
N VAL A 139 -14.97 -13.52 37.92
CA VAL A 139 -14.83 -14.95 38.29
C VAL A 139 -13.52 -15.21 39.04
N ALA A 140 -12.41 -14.60 38.62
CA ALA A 140 -11.13 -14.73 39.30
C ALA A 140 -11.18 -14.13 40.71
N GLN A 141 -11.87 -12.99 40.89
CA GLN A 141 -12.05 -12.35 42.19
C GLN A 141 -12.91 -13.20 43.12
N THR A 142 -14.00 -13.79 42.62
CA THR A 142 -14.84 -14.72 43.39
C THR A 142 -14.07 -15.99 43.75
N ALA A 143 -13.25 -16.52 42.84
CA ALA A 143 -12.41 -17.69 43.13
C ALA A 143 -11.26 -17.38 44.10
N ALA A 144 -10.83 -16.12 44.19
CA ALA A 144 -9.81 -15.65 45.13
C ALA A 144 -10.38 -15.32 46.52
N ASP A 145 -11.70 -15.32 46.69
CA ASP A 145 -12.36 -15.16 47.98
C ASP A 145 -11.98 -16.32 48.91
N ASP A 146 -11.58 -16.00 50.15
CA ASP A 146 -11.02 -16.98 51.10
C ASP A 146 -12.00 -18.13 51.37
N ASP A 147 -13.31 -17.85 51.51
CA ASP A 147 -14.32 -18.87 51.78
C ASP A 147 -14.55 -19.80 50.57
N THR A 148 -14.52 -19.22 49.36
CA THR A 148 -14.65 -19.98 48.10
C THR A 148 -13.43 -20.86 47.85
N ARG A 149 -12.24 -20.30 48.08
CA ARG A 149 -10.98 -21.01 47.97
C ARG A 149 -10.91 -22.19 48.93
N ASP A 150 -11.22 -21.98 50.19
CA ASP A 150 -11.20 -23.04 51.22
C ASP A 150 -12.20 -24.16 50.89
N GLY A 151 -13.38 -23.81 50.37
CA GLY A 151 -14.37 -24.77 49.88
C GLY A 151 -13.86 -25.62 48.72
N ILE A 152 -13.23 -24.99 47.71
CA ILE A 152 -12.65 -25.68 46.56
C ILE A 152 -11.46 -26.57 46.99
N GLU A 153 -10.57 -26.08 47.85
CA GLU A 153 -9.45 -26.86 48.39
C GLU A 153 -9.95 -28.10 49.14
N THR A 154 -10.99 -27.95 49.95
CA THR A 154 -11.61 -29.07 50.70
C THR A 154 -12.20 -30.13 49.76
N LEU A 155 -12.91 -29.71 48.70
CA LEU A 155 -13.49 -30.63 47.72
C LEU A 155 -12.42 -31.37 46.91
N LEU A 156 -11.38 -30.67 46.47
CA LEU A 156 -10.28 -31.26 45.71
C LEU A 156 -9.44 -32.21 46.57
N ALA A 157 -9.21 -31.87 47.84
CA ALA A 157 -8.55 -32.75 48.79
C ALA A 157 -9.37 -34.02 49.04
N GLY A 158 -10.69 -33.89 49.24
CA GLY A 158 -11.60 -35.03 49.40
C GLY A 158 -11.67 -35.92 48.15
N LEU A 159 -11.69 -35.33 46.96
CA LEU A 159 -11.64 -36.07 45.69
C LEU A 159 -10.32 -36.83 45.54
N GLY A 160 -9.20 -36.16 45.82
CA GLY A 160 -7.88 -36.80 45.76
C GLY A 160 -7.73 -37.95 46.75
N GLU A 161 -8.37 -37.86 47.92
CA GLU A 161 -8.39 -38.96 48.88
C GLU A 161 -9.25 -40.13 48.40
N ALA A 162 -10.43 -39.85 47.87
CA ALA A 162 -11.33 -40.86 47.31
C ALA A 162 -10.75 -41.59 46.09
N GLU A 163 -9.83 -40.97 45.35
CA GLU A 163 -9.20 -41.56 44.15
C GLU A 163 -7.92 -42.35 44.47
N ARG A 164 -7.27 -42.09 45.62
CA ARG A 164 -6.08 -42.83 46.07
C ARG A 164 -6.39 -44.26 46.51
N GLU A 165 -7.57 -44.49 47.07
CA GLU A 165 -8.02 -45.82 47.50
C GLU A 165 -9.21 -46.28 46.63
N PRO A 166 -9.08 -47.39 45.88
CA PRO A 166 -10.18 -47.88 45.06
C PRO A 166 -11.37 -48.26 45.95
N ALA A 167 -12.51 -47.59 45.74
CA ALA A 167 -13.71 -47.80 46.53
C ALA A 167 -14.21 -49.24 46.45
N GLU A 168 -14.38 -49.89 47.60
CA GLU A 168 -14.96 -51.22 47.68
C GLU A 168 -16.48 -51.18 47.44
N PRO A 169 -17.05 -52.14 46.70
CA PRO A 169 -18.50 -52.22 46.51
C PRO A 169 -19.23 -52.39 47.85
N VAL A 170 -20.00 -51.38 48.26
CA VAL A 170 -20.78 -51.44 49.49
C VAL A 170 -22.10 -52.20 49.28
N GLY A 171 -22.35 -53.20 50.12
CA GLY A 171 -23.65 -53.88 50.19
C GLY A 171 -24.74 -53.03 50.87
N PRO A 172 -26.02 -53.45 50.82
CA PRO A 172 -27.14 -52.68 51.38
C PRO A 172 -27.02 -52.40 52.89
N VAL A 173 -26.41 -53.31 53.65
CA VAL A 173 -26.10 -53.10 55.08
C VAL A 173 -24.95 -52.11 55.26
N GLY A 174 -23.94 -52.17 54.39
CA GLY A 174 -22.82 -51.23 54.38
C GLY A 174 -23.29 -49.81 54.10
N LEU A 175 -24.25 -49.63 53.17
CA LEU A 175 -24.87 -48.34 52.88
C LEU A 175 -25.60 -47.75 54.10
N LEU A 176 -26.43 -48.55 54.78
CA LEU A 176 -27.14 -48.11 55.99
C LEU A 176 -26.18 -47.78 57.14
N ARG A 177 -25.06 -48.50 57.23
CA ARG A 177 -24.01 -48.21 58.21
C ARG A 177 -23.23 -46.95 57.85
N GLY A 178 -22.92 -46.73 56.57
CA GLY A 178 -22.29 -45.51 56.07
C GLY A 178 -23.14 -44.26 56.31
N LEU A 179 -24.47 -44.34 56.15
CA LEU A 179 -25.37 -43.24 56.50
C LEU A 179 -25.36 -42.88 58.00
N ARG A 180 -24.88 -43.78 58.86
CA ARG A 180 -24.70 -43.56 60.30
C ARG A 180 -23.29 -43.11 60.68
N ASP A 181 -22.38 -43.08 59.71
CA ASP A 181 -21.02 -42.61 59.92
C ASP A 181 -21.00 -41.08 60.10
N PRO A 182 -20.30 -40.56 61.14
CA PRO A 182 -20.30 -39.13 61.43
C PRO A 182 -19.70 -38.29 60.30
N ASP A 183 -18.69 -38.79 59.58
CA ASP A 183 -18.03 -38.05 58.50
C ASP A 183 -18.93 -38.00 57.26
N VAL A 184 -19.64 -39.10 56.97
CA VAL A 184 -20.65 -39.15 55.90
C VAL A 184 -21.83 -38.21 56.21
N GLN A 185 -22.28 -38.16 57.48
CA GLN A 185 -23.34 -37.25 57.89
C GLN A 185 -22.95 -35.78 57.72
N TYR A 186 -21.71 -35.43 58.09
CA TYR A 186 -21.18 -34.08 57.91
C TYR A 186 -21.14 -33.69 56.43
N GLY A 187 -20.61 -34.57 55.58
CA GLY A 187 -20.58 -34.36 54.12
C GLY A 187 -21.97 -34.19 53.51
N LEU A 188 -22.94 -35.04 53.91
CA LEU A 188 -24.33 -34.90 53.46
C LEU A 188 -24.97 -33.59 53.93
N GLY A 189 -24.67 -33.14 55.15
CA GLY A 189 -25.11 -31.85 55.67
C GLY A 189 -24.57 -30.68 54.84
N TYR A 190 -23.28 -30.73 54.48
CA TYR A 190 -22.64 -29.73 53.62
C TYR A 190 -23.28 -29.67 52.23
N LEU A 191 -23.55 -30.82 51.59
CA LEU A 191 -24.21 -30.89 50.29
C LEU A 191 -25.64 -30.31 50.31
N LEU A 192 -26.40 -30.57 51.38
CA LEU A 192 -27.74 -30.00 51.55
C LEU A 192 -27.69 -28.48 51.77
N ALA A 193 -26.70 -28.00 52.52
CA ALA A 193 -26.50 -26.57 52.72
C ALA A 193 -26.14 -25.85 51.40
N LEU A 194 -25.25 -26.43 50.60
CA LEU A 194 -24.88 -25.94 49.27
C LEU A 194 -26.09 -25.92 48.34
N ALA A 195 -26.84 -27.01 48.24
CA ALA A 195 -28.05 -27.08 47.43
C ALA A 195 -29.10 -26.04 47.86
N GLY A 196 -29.22 -25.80 49.17
CA GLY A 196 -30.08 -24.76 49.73
C GLY A 196 -29.63 -23.34 49.38
N ALA A 197 -28.32 -23.07 49.32
CA ALA A 197 -27.77 -21.78 48.92
C ALA A 197 -28.04 -21.50 47.43
N VAL A 198 -27.70 -22.46 46.55
CA VAL A 198 -27.94 -22.36 45.10
C VAL A 198 -29.43 -22.17 44.79
N GLY A 199 -30.29 -22.88 45.53
CA GLY A 199 -31.74 -22.75 45.36
C GLY A 199 -32.28 -21.36 45.71
N ARG A 200 -31.69 -20.67 46.69
CA ARG A 200 -32.08 -19.29 47.06
C ARG A 200 -31.65 -18.28 46.00
N GLU A 201 -30.39 -18.34 45.57
CA GLU A 201 -29.83 -17.44 44.55
C GLU A 201 -30.61 -17.54 43.22
N ARG A 202 -30.90 -18.76 42.75
CA ARG A 202 -31.69 -19.01 41.53
C ARG A 202 -33.17 -18.61 41.64
N ALA A 203 -33.71 -18.50 42.86
CA ALA A 203 -35.07 -18.05 43.08
C ALA A 203 -35.17 -16.52 43.09
N GLU A 204 -34.13 -15.85 43.59
CA GLU A 204 -34.00 -14.39 43.59
C GLU A 204 -33.89 -13.86 42.15
N GLU A 205 -33.02 -14.45 41.31
CA GLU A 205 -32.88 -14.10 39.87
C GLU A 205 -34.18 -14.25 39.04
N LYS A 206 -35.14 -15.06 39.49
CA LYS A 206 -36.42 -15.26 38.79
C LYS A 206 -37.50 -14.27 39.21
N THR A 207 -37.25 -13.51 40.27
CA THR A 207 -38.22 -12.56 40.85
C THR A 207 -37.92 -11.12 40.40
N GLU A 208 -36.73 -10.86 39.86
CA GLU A 208 -36.39 -9.68 39.05
C GLU A 208 -36.79 -9.84 37.57
#